data_AF-A0A348PH30-F1
#
_entry.id   AF-A0A348PH30-F1
#
_cell.length_a   1.000
_cell.length_b   1.000
_cell.length_c   1.000
_cell.angle_alpha   90.00
_cell.angle_beta   90.00
_cell.angle_gamma   90.00
#
_symmetry.space_group_name_H-M   'P 1'
#
loop_
_entity.id
_entity.type
_entity.pdbx_description
1 polymer ?
#
loop_
_entity_poly.entity_id
_entity_poly.type
_entity_poly.pdbx_seq_one_letter_code
_entity_poly.pdbx_strand_id
1 'polypeptide(L)'
;MNEYPPQMTPEQAARNRRVIVWVAVIFVLVCISVSVWGFTVTRASRDRAKQTDAALRSVAWSILCYASSNNGAFPTSDKAIEVSTAGVAPPTGKPWPSSYESAMGGLPPIALGTAQAMIGISWGATADVVPNLNTKGLPSTFGTVDTVNGWMAEYAKDKIRERAPGGASAPESNSAPRGEK
;
A
#
# COMPACT_ATOMS: atom_id res chain seq x y z
N MET A 1 -72.99 -6.16 23.00
CA MET A 1 -73.11 -6.82 21.70
C MET A 1 -71.69 -7.13 21.24
N ASN A 2 -71.29 -8.41 21.27
CA ASN A 2 -69.99 -8.82 20.73
C ASN A 2 -70.16 -9.03 19.23
N GLU A 3 -69.77 -8.04 18.42
CA GLU A 3 -69.61 -8.22 16.99
C GLU A 3 -68.48 -9.23 16.76
N TYR A 4 -68.83 -10.42 16.28
CA TYR A 4 -67.85 -11.35 15.77
C TYR A 4 -67.16 -10.71 14.56
N PRO A 5 -65.82 -10.70 14.49
CA PRO A 5 -65.14 -10.19 13.32
C PRO A 5 -65.61 -10.98 12.08
N PRO A 6 -65.78 -10.32 10.93
CA PRO A 6 -66.25 -10.97 9.72
C PRO A 6 -65.32 -12.15 9.37
N GLN A 7 -65.91 -13.35 9.28
CA GLN A 7 -65.21 -14.58 8.92
C GLN A 7 -64.69 -14.45 7.48
N MET A 8 -63.37 -14.57 7.27
CA MET A 8 -62.77 -14.51 5.93
C MET A 8 -63.28 -15.67 5.07
N THR A 9 -63.68 -15.37 3.83
CA THR A 9 -64.05 -16.44 2.88
C THR A 9 -62.79 -17.18 2.40
N PRO A 10 -62.89 -18.48 2.02
CA PRO A 10 -61.73 -19.28 1.59
C PRO A 10 -60.94 -18.65 0.42
N GLU A 11 -61.65 -17.98 -0.50
CA GLU A 11 -61.05 -17.26 -1.62
C GLU A 11 -60.24 -16.02 -1.16
N GLN A 12 -60.72 -15.29 -0.15
CA GLN A 12 -60.01 -14.17 0.44
C GLN A 12 -58.73 -14.63 1.16
N ALA A 13 -58.79 -15.76 1.88
CA ALA A 13 -57.63 -16.35 2.54
C ALA A 13 -56.55 -16.81 1.54
N ALA A 14 -56.97 -17.45 0.43
CA ALA A 14 -56.04 -17.87 -0.63
C ALA A 14 -55.37 -16.69 -1.34
N ARG A 15 -56.12 -15.60 -1.59
CA ARG A 15 -55.58 -14.37 -2.17
C ARG A 15 -54.59 -13.69 -1.24
N ASN A 16 -54.91 -13.54 0.05
CA ASN A 16 -54.01 -12.96 1.05
C ASN A 16 -52.72 -13.77 1.20
N ARG A 17 -52.80 -15.11 1.17
CA ARG A 17 -51.60 -15.97 1.19
C ARG A 17 -50.70 -15.73 -0.03
N ARG A 18 -51.27 -15.59 -1.23
CA ARG A 18 -50.51 -15.25 -2.45
C ARG A 18 -49.83 -13.88 -2.32
N VAL A 19 -50.54 -12.88 -1.80
CA VAL A 19 -49.97 -11.53 -1.59
C VAL A 19 -48.82 -11.58 -0.59
N ILE A 20 -48.98 -12.26 0.54
CA ILE A 20 -47.90 -12.41 1.54
C ILE A 20 -46.69 -13.12 0.94
N VAL A 21 -46.88 -14.18 0.16
CA VAL A 21 -45.79 -14.88 -0.52
C VAL A 21 -45.08 -13.95 -1.51
N TRP A 22 -45.82 -13.17 -2.30
CA TRP A 22 -45.23 -12.20 -3.23
C TRP A 22 -44.42 -11.13 -2.51
N VAL A 23 -44.94 -10.58 -1.41
CA VAL A 23 -44.21 -9.60 -0.59
C VAL A 23 -42.94 -10.22 -0.01
N ALA A 24 -43.02 -11.46 0.51
CA ALA A 24 -41.85 -12.17 1.02
C ALA A 24 -40.80 -12.42 -0.07
N VAL A 25 -41.20 -12.81 -1.28
CA VAL A 25 -40.30 -13.00 -2.42
C VAL A 25 -39.62 -11.69 -2.81
N ILE A 26 -40.38 -10.59 -2.93
CA ILE A 26 -39.81 -9.27 -3.23
C ILE A 26 -38.82 -8.84 -2.14
N PHE A 27 -39.19 -9.03 -0.87
CA PHE A 27 -38.32 -8.70 0.26
C PHE A 27 -36.99 -9.47 0.19
N VAL A 28 -37.04 -10.79 -0.06
CA VAL A 28 -35.84 -11.61 -0.21
C VAL A 28 -34.99 -11.14 -1.39
N LEU A 29 -35.60 -10.84 -2.54
CA LEU A 29 -34.88 -10.33 -3.71
C LEU A 29 -34.19 -8.99 -3.44
N VAL A 30 -34.84 -8.08 -2.71
CA VAL A 30 -34.23 -6.81 -2.28
C VAL A 30 -33.06 -7.06 -1.34
N CYS A 31 -33.19 -7.94 -0.34
CA CYS A 31 -32.10 -8.30 0.57
C CYS A 31 -30.88 -8.87 -0.17
N ILE A 32 -31.10 -9.77 -1.13
CA ILE A 32 -30.02 -10.32 -1.96
C ILE A 32 -29.36 -9.21 -2.76
N SER A 33 -30.14 -8.33 -3.38
CA SER A 33 -29.62 -7.23 -4.21
C SER A 33 -28.74 -6.28 -3.41
N VAL A 34 -29.18 -5.87 -2.22
CA VAL A 34 -28.40 -5.03 -1.30
C VAL A 34 -27.13 -5.74 -0.84
N SER A 35 -27.21 -7.03 -0.55
CA SER A 35 -26.04 -7.82 -0.11
C SER A 35 -24.98 -7.92 -1.21
N VAL A 36 -25.39 -8.22 -2.44
CA VAL A 36 -24.49 -8.28 -3.60
C VAL A 36 -23.85 -6.91 -3.85
N TRP A 37 -24.64 -5.84 -3.78
CA TRP A 37 -24.14 -4.48 -3.97
C TRP A 37 -23.16 -4.04 -2.87
N GLY A 38 -23.43 -4.36 -1.60
CA GLY A 38 -22.47 -4.09 -0.51
C GLY A 38 -21.15 -4.83 -0.72
N PHE A 39 -21.20 -6.05 -1.26
CA PHE A 39 -20.00 -6.83 -1.55
C PHE A 39 -19.19 -6.27 -2.73
N THR A 40 -19.84 -5.77 -3.79
CA THR A 40 -19.13 -5.16 -4.93
C THR A 40 -18.44 -3.87 -4.54
N VAL A 41 -19.08 -3.01 -3.73
CA VAL A 41 -18.47 -1.78 -3.19
C VAL A 41 -17.24 -2.12 -2.35
N THR A 42 -17.34 -3.13 -1.49
CA THR A 42 -16.21 -3.58 -0.66
C THR A 42 -15.05 -4.08 -1.51
N ARG A 43 -15.32 -4.90 -2.53
CA ARG A 43 -14.28 -5.38 -3.46
C ARG A 43 -13.61 -4.23 -4.20
N ALA A 44 -14.39 -3.31 -4.77
CA ALA A 44 -13.87 -2.15 -5.47
C ALA A 44 -12.97 -1.28 -4.58
N SER A 45 -13.34 -1.10 -3.31
CA SER A 45 -12.50 -0.39 -2.33
C SER A 45 -11.17 -1.09 -2.08
N ARG A 46 -11.18 -2.42 -1.90
CA ARG A 46 -9.97 -3.23 -1.72
C ARG A 46 -9.07 -3.22 -2.95
N ASP A 47 -9.65 -3.27 -4.15
CA ASP A 47 -8.88 -3.23 -5.39
C ASP A 47 -8.24 -1.86 -5.60
N ARG A 48 -8.95 -0.77 -5.29
CA ARG A 48 -8.37 0.58 -5.26
C ARG A 48 -7.24 0.68 -4.23
N ALA A 49 -7.40 0.11 -3.04
CA ALA A 49 -6.37 0.09 -2.01
C ALA A 49 -5.08 -0.58 -2.51
N LYS A 50 -5.20 -1.73 -3.17
CA LYS A 50 -4.05 -2.42 -3.79
C LYS A 50 -3.37 -1.58 -4.86
N GLN A 51 -4.13 -0.88 -5.70
CA GLN A 51 -3.56 0.00 -6.72
C GLN A 51 -2.81 1.18 -6.10
N THR A 52 -3.37 1.80 -5.06
CA THR A 52 -2.70 2.87 -4.31
C THR A 52 -1.44 2.36 -3.61
N ASP A 53 -1.48 1.17 -3.01
CA ASP A 53 -0.30 0.55 -2.38
C ASP A 53 0.80 0.27 -3.41
N ALA A 54 0.43 -0.23 -4.59
CA ALA A 54 1.37 -0.49 -5.68
C ALA A 54 2.00 0.81 -6.19
N ALA A 55 1.21 1.89 -6.29
CA ALA A 55 1.70 3.21 -6.66
C ALA A 55 2.68 3.77 -5.61
N LEU A 56 2.33 3.71 -4.32
CA LEU A 56 3.20 4.13 -3.21
C LEU A 56 4.54 3.41 -3.25
N ARG A 57 4.51 2.08 -3.34
CA ARG A 57 5.72 1.25 -3.36
C ARG A 57 6.55 1.46 -4.64
N SER A 58 5.91 1.71 -5.78
CA SER A 58 6.60 1.98 -7.04
C SER A 58 7.36 3.31 -6.99
N VAL A 59 6.72 4.36 -6.46
CA VAL A 59 7.38 5.66 -6.27
C VAL A 59 8.47 5.55 -5.22
N ALA A 60 8.21 4.93 -4.07
CA ALA A 60 9.21 4.74 -3.02
C ALA A 60 10.46 4.01 -3.53
N TRP A 61 10.25 2.95 -4.33
CA TRP A 61 11.35 2.24 -4.99
C TRP A 61 12.16 3.16 -5.89
N SER A 62 11.50 3.96 -6.74
CA SER A 62 12.21 4.89 -7.63
C SER A 62 13.04 5.93 -6.88
N ILE A 63 12.53 6.42 -5.74
CA ILE A 63 13.24 7.35 -4.86
C ILE A 63 14.47 6.68 -4.26
N LEU A 64 14.36 5.43 -3.80
CA LEU A 64 15.49 4.69 -3.26
C LEU A 64 16.56 4.39 -4.32
N CYS A 65 16.18 4.02 -5.54
CA CYS A 65 17.12 3.84 -6.64
C CYS A 65 17.83 5.16 -7.02
N TYR A 66 17.10 6.27 -6.99
CA TYR A 66 17.70 7.60 -7.16
C TYR A 66 18.73 7.88 -6.07
N ALA A 67 18.36 7.68 -4.81
CA ALA A 67 19.24 7.95 -3.69
C ALA A 67 20.46 7.00 -3.66
N SER A 68 20.30 5.77 -4.12
CA SER A 68 21.41 4.82 -4.32
C SER A 68 22.37 5.31 -5.40
N SER A 69 21.85 5.79 -6.52
CA SER A 69 22.65 6.29 -7.64
C SER A 69 23.33 7.64 -7.36
N ASN A 70 22.82 8.42 -6.40
CA ASN A 70 23.30 9.77 -6.07
C ASN A 70 23.96 9.85 -4.67
N ASN A 71 24.71 8.83 -4.27
CA ASN A 71 25.49 8.81 -3.01
C ASN A 71 24.68 9.13 -1.74
N GLY A 72 23.40 8.76 -1.71
CA GLY A 72 22.49 8.99 -0.59
C GLY A 72 21.67 10.28 -0.67
N ALA A 73 21.81 11.06 -1.74
CA ALA A 73 21.03 12.28 -1.95
C ALA A 73 19.60 11.95 -2.46
N PHE A 74 18.58 12.48 -1.79
CA PHE A 74 17.18 12.32 -2.17
C PHE A 74 16.77 13.27 -3.30
N PRO A 75 15.83 12.85 -4.16
CA PRO A 75 15.27 13.70 -5.19
C PRO A 75 14.41 14.82 -4.59
N THR A 76 14.43 15.98 -5.24
CA THR A 76 13.68 17.18 -4.84
C THR A 76 12.54 17.53 -5.79
N SER A 77 12.33 16.72 -6.84
CA SER A 77 11.26 16.92 -7.82
C SER A 77 10.90 15.63 -8.55
N ASP A 78 9.71 15.60 -9.14
CA ASP A 78 9.21 14.48 -9.94
C ASP A 78 10.10 14.15 -11.14
N LYS A 79 10.63 15.17 -11.82
CA LYS A 79 11.53 14.98 -12.97
C LYS A 79 12.82 14.25 -12.59
N ALA A 80 13.28 14.38 -11.34
CA ALA A 80 14.52 13.74 -10.90
C ALA A 80 14.39 12.21 -10.87
N ILE A 81 13.23 11.68 -10.48
CA ILE A 81 13.00 10.24 -10.40
C ILE A 81 12.72 9.59 -11.76
N GLU A 82 12.10 10.32 -12.70
CA GLU A 82 11.85 9.84 -14.06
C GLU A 82 13.16 9.49 -14.80
N VAL A 83 14.17 10.34 -14.65
CA VAL A 83 15.50 10.18 -15.28
C VAL A 83 16.29 9.02 -14.65
N SER A 84 16.02 8.69 -13.38
CA SER A 84 16.78 7.72 -12.59
C SER A 84 16.16 6.32 -12.55
N THR A 85 15.12 6.05 -13.33
CA THR A 85 14.48 4.72 -13.42
C THR A 85 15.40 3.62 -13.93
N ALA A 86 16.58 3.98 -14.47
CA ALA A 86 17.67 3.06 -14.84
C ALA A 86 18.76 2.90 -13.76
N GLY A 87 18.51 3.37 -12.53
CA GLY A 87 19.50 3.50 -11.47
C GLY A 87 19.88 2.21 -10.73
N VAL A 88 20.95 2.32 -9.95
CA VAL A 88 21.52 1.27 -9.09
C VAL A 88 20.50 0.89 -8.00
N ALA A 89 20.25 -0.41 -7.84
CA ALA A 89 19.37 -0.89 -6.78
C ALA A 89 19.95 -0.57 -5.39
N PRO A 90 19.11 -0.35 -4.36
CA PRO A 90 19.58 -0.18 -2.98
C PRO A 90 20.32 -1.42 -2.47
N PRO A 91 21.29 -1.26 -1.55
CA PRO A 91 22.06 -2.36 -1.00
C PRO A 91 21.18 -3.36 -0.22
N THR A 92 21.58 -4.62 -0.24
CA THR A 92 20.87 -5.77 0.38
C THR A 92 21.03 -5.83 1.90
N GLY A 93 20.14 -6.54 2.59
CA GLY A 93 20.29 -6.86 4.03
C GLY A 93 19.84 -5.75 4.99
N LYS A 94 18.99 -4.85 4.51
CA LYS A 94 18.52 -3.65 5.22
C LYS A 94 16.98 -3.63 5.25
N PRO A 95 16.35 -2.78 6.09
CA PRO A 95 14.89 -2.76 6.22
C PRO A 95 14.15 -2.22 4.98
N TRP A 96 14.86 -1.62 4.02
CA TRP A 96 14.33 -1.26 2.70
C TRP A 96 14.52 -2.41 1.70
N PRO A 97 13.67 -2.50 0.66
CA PRO A 97 13.80 -3.52 -0.38
C PRO A 97 15.10 -3.35 -1.17
N SER A 98 15.65 -4.46 -1.65
CA SER A 98 16.86 -4.50 -2.51
C SER A 98 16.56 -4.88 -3.96
N SER A 99 15.31 -5.21 -4.28
CA SER A 99 14.86 -5.46 -5.65
C SER A 99 13.45 -4.89 -5.87
N TYR A 100 13.11 -4.60 -7.12
CA TYR A 100 11.77 -4.10 -7.46
C TYR A 100 10.68 -5.11 -7.08
N GLU A 101 10.93 -6.40 -7.30
CA GLU A 101 10.01 -7.48 -6.91
C GLU A 101 9.76 -7.49 -5.39
N SER A 102 10.84 -7.37 -4.59
CA SER A 102 10.73 -7.27 -3.14
C SER A 102 10.01 -5.99 -2.70
N ALA A 103 10.21 -4.87 -3.41
CA ALA A 103 9.51 -3.62 -3.12
C ALA A 103 8.00 -3.74 -3.40
N MET A 104 7.62 -4.52 -4.42
CA MET A 104 6.23 -4.72 -4.80
C MET A 104 5.48 -5.72 -3.92
N GLY A 105 6.17 -6.70 -3.33
CA GLY A 105 5.54 -7.66 -2.42
C GLY A 105 4.38 -8.43 -3.07
N GLY A 106 4.51 -8.75 -4.35
CA GLY A 106 3.49 -9.44 -5.14
C GLY A 106 2.35 -8.56 -5.67
N LEU A 107 2.42 -7.24 -5.50
CA LEU A 107 1.48 -6.32 -6.15
C LEU A 107 1.78 -6.16 -7.65
N PRO A 108 0.76 -5.92 -8.49
CA PRO A 108 0.96 -5.67 -9.90
C PRO A 108 1.78 -4.38 -10.10
N PRO A 109 2.76 -4.39 -11.03
CA PRO A 109 3.57 -3.22 -11.29
C PRO A 109 2.72 -2.09 -11.88
N ILE A 110 2.98 -0.86 -11.44
CA ILE A 110 2.37 0.35 -11.97
C ILE A 110 3.47 1.22 -12.58
N ALA A 111 3.22 1.73 -13.80
CA ALA A 111 4.13 2.65 -14.46
C ALA A 111 4.35 3.90 -13.61
N LEU A 112 5.60 4.37 -13.50
CA LEU A 112 5.98 5.43 -12.57
C LEU A 112 5.16 6.72 -12.76
N GLY A 113 4.96 7.18 -14.00
CA GLY A 113 4.17 8.38 -14.27
C GLY A 113 2.71 8.25 -13.81
N THR A 114 2.10 7.08 -13.96
CA THR A 114 0.76 6.81 -13.41
C THR A 114 0.79 6.80 -11.88
N ALA A 115 1.81 6.18 -11.29
CA ALA A 115 1.95 6.12 -9.84
C ALA A 115 2.10 7.52 -9.22
N GLN A 116 2.93 8.39 -9.81
CA GLN A 116 3.10 9.79 -9.37
C GLN A 116 1.81 10.61 -9.45
N ALA A 117 1.01 10.40 -10.49
CA ALA A 117 -0.28 11.06 -10.61
C ALA A 117 -1.24 10.64 -9.48
N MET A 118 -1.22 9.35 -9.11
CA MET A 118 -2.12 8.76 -8.12
C MET A 118 -1.77 9.16 -6.67
N ILE A 119 -0.49 9.25 -6.31
CA ILE A 119 -0.07 9.49 -4.93
C ILE A 119 0.39 10.93 -4.70
N GLY A 120 0.43 11.36 -3.45
CA GLY A 120 0.99 12.66 -3.05
C GLY A 120 2.43 12.50 -2.62
N ILE A 121 3.29 13.39 -3.12
CA ILE A 121 4.70 13.42 -2.77
C ILE A 121 5.01 14.82 -2.24
N SER A 122 5.55 14.89 -1.03
CA SER A 122 6.09 16.11 -0.45
C SER A 122 7.61 16.02 -0.53
N TRP A 123 8.18 16.74 -1.50
CA TRP A 123 9.62 16.78 -1.72
C TRP A 123 10.33 17.60 -0.64
N GLY A 124 11.54 17.18 -0.28
CA GLY A 124 12.42 17.96 0.58
C GLY A 124 12.91 19.23 -0.12
N ALA A 125 13.14 20.29 0.65
CA ALA A 125 13.73 21.53 0.11
C ALA A 125 15.20 21.35 -0.32
N THR A 126 15.89 20.37 0.27
CA THR A 126 17.28 20.01 -0.04
C THR A 126 17.41 18.49 -0.21
N ALA A 127 18.50 18.04 -0.80
CA ALA A 127 18.74 16.64 -1.11
C ALA A 127 19.02 15.75 0.12
N ASP A 128 19.23 16.35 1.31
CA ASP A 128 19.41 15.60 2.56
C ASP A 128 18.07 15.37 3.29
N VAL A 129 16.98 15.99 2.82
CA VAL A 129 15.66 15.88 3.45
C VAL A 129 14.89 14.74 2.80
N VAL A 130 14.46 13.78 3.63
CA VAL A 130 13.68 12.63 3.19
C VAL A 130 12.31 13.08 2.67
N PRO A 131 11.91 12.69 1.45
CA PRO A 131 10.58 13.01 0.94
C PRO A 131 9.51 12.18 1.65
N ASN A 132 8.29 12.71 1.71
CA ASN A 132 7.15 12.05 2.35
C ASN A 132 6.09 11.66 1.31
N LEU A 133 5.68 10.39 1.33
CA LEU A 133 4.62 9.87 0.47
C LEU A 133 3.29 9.82 1.22
N ASN A 134 2.20 10.11 0.52
CA ASN A 134 0.84 10.03 1.03
C ASN A 134 -0.14 9.57 -0.05
N THR A 135 -1.35 9.18 0.35
CA THR A 135 -2.35 8.59 -0.55
C THR A 135 -3.26 9.60 -1.24
N LYS A 136 -3.11 10.92 -1.02
CA LYS A 136 -4.09 11.95 -1.47
C LYS A 136 -5.54 11.65 -1.06
N GLY A 137 -5.74 10.96 0.08
CA GLY A 137 -7.06 10.54 0.54
C GLY A 137 -7.61 9.29 -0.17
N LEU A 138 -6.84 8.66 -1.06
CA LEU A 138 -7.19 7.36 -1.62
C LEU A 138 -7.07 6.27 -0.55
N PRO A 139 -7.92 5.22 -0.63
CA PRO A 139 -7.79 4.07 0.25
C PRO A 139 -6.43 3.41 0.04
N SER A 140 -5.82 2.92 1.12
CA SER A 140 -4.60 2.11 1.10
C SER A 140 -4.72 1.01 2.14
N THR A 141 -3.91 -0.04 2.01
CA THR A 141 -3.84 -1.05 3.08
C THR A 141 -3.17 -0.44 4.30
N PHE A 142 -3.65 -0.82 5.48
CA PHE A 142 -3.12 -0.35 6.74
C PHE A 142 -1.59 -0.56 6.81
N GLY A 143 -0.86 0.51 7.16
CA GLY A 143 0.60 0.49 7.33
C GLY A 143 1.43 0.61 6.05
N THR A 144 0.85 0.65 4.84
CA THR A 144 1.64 0.79 3.60
C THR A 144 2.41 2.10 3.57
N VAL A 145 1.76 3.22 3.93
CA VAL A 145 2.37 4.55 3.97
C VAL A 145 3.54 4.58 4.96
N ASP A 146 3.33 4.07 6.17
CA ASP A 146 4.36 4.01 7.21
C ASP A 146 5.54 3.13 6.79
N THR A 147 5.26 2.02 6.10
CA THR A 147 6.28 1.11 5.57
C THR A 147 7.16 1.82 4.54
N VAL A 148 6.56 2.45 3.52
CA VAL A 148 7.35 3.09 2.44
C VAL A 148 8.12 4.31 2.94
N ASN A 149 7.54 5.10 3.83
CA ASN A 149 8.23 6.24 4.45
C ASN A 149 9.33 5.75 5.41
N GLY A 150 9.08 4.66 6.13
CA GLY A 150 10.08 3.98 6.96
C GLY A 150 11.29 3.52 6.17
N TRP A 151 11.11 2.97 4.96
CA TRP A 151 12.23 2.59 4.10
C TRP A 151 13.16 3.76 3.79
N MET A 152 12.61 4.90 3.39
CA MET A 152 13.40 6.09 3.04
C MET A 152 14.06 6.70 4.27
N ALA A 153 13.36 6.72 5.41
CA ALA A 153 13.92 7.20 6.67
C ALA A 153 15.09 6.34 7.16
N GLU A 154 14.95 5.01 7.12
CA GLU A 154 16.04 4.09 7.50
C GLU A 154 17.21 4.18 6.52
N TYR A 155 16.95 4.33 5.22
CA TYR A 155 18.00 4.54 4.22
C TYR A 155 18.81 5.80 4.50
N ALA A 156 18.13 6.91 4.83
CA ALA A 156 18.78 8.16 5.21
C ALA A 156 19.67 8.00 6.46
N LYS A 157 19.15 7.34 7.51
CA LYS A 157 19.90 7.05 8.74
C LYS A 157 21.16 6.24 8.47
N ASP A 158 21.07 5.24 7.60
CA ASP A 158 22.22 4.40 7.25
C ASP A 158 23.29 5.19 6.53
N LYS A 159 22.92 6.07 5.59
CA LYS A 159 23.88 6.94 4.89
C LYS A 159 24.53 7.97 5.81
N ILE A 160 23.81 8.47 6.81
CA ILE A 160 24.39 9.33 7.86
C ILE A 160 25.41 8.53 8.68
N ARG A 161 25.09 7.28 9.05
CA ARG A 161 25.98 6.40 9.81
C ARG A 161 27.25 6.05 9.03
N GLU A 162 27.15 5.77 7.74
CA GLU A 162 28.29 5.52 6.86
C GLU A 162 29.22 6.74 6.73
N ARG A 163 28.66 7.96 6.73
CA ARG A 163 29.44 9.21 6.65
C ARG A 163 30.10 9.61 7.97
N ALA A 164 29.69 9.05 9.10
CA ALA A 164 30.27 9.36 10.40
C ALA A 164 31.69 8.74 10.53
N PRO A 165 32.71 9.47 11.00
CA PRO A 165 34.12 9.06 11.00
C PRO A 165 34.49 8.00 12.06
N GLY A 166 33.71 6.92 12.20
CA GLY A 166 33.98 5.82 13.13
C GLY A 166 33.46 4.45 12.68
N GLY A 167 32.97 4.32 11.44
CA GLY A 167 32.36 3.09 10.90
C GLY A 167 33.32 2.13 10.20
N ALA A 168 34.61 2.12 10.55
CA ALA A 168 35.53 1.07 10.08
C ALA A 168 35.24 -0.23 10.84
N SER A 169 34.87 -1.26 10.09
CA SER A 169 34.82 -2.66 10.49
C SER A 169 36.00 -3.02 11.40
N ALA A 170 35.70 -3.65 12.54
CA ALA A 170 36.70 -4.22 13.42
C ALA A 170 37.64 -5.15 12.61
N PRO A 171 38.97 -4.99 12.71
CA PRO A 171 39.88 -5.87 12.00
C PRO A 171 39.78 -7.28 12.59
N GLU A 172 39.57 -8.25 11.70
CA GLU A 172 39.75 -9.68 11.98
C GLU A 172 41.08 -9.88 12.71
N SER A 173 40.99 -10.36 13.96
CA SER A 173 42.11 -10.85 14.74
C SER A 173 42.69 -12.08 14.03
N ASN A 174 43.62 -11.85 13.10
CA ASN A 174 44.38 -12.92 12.47
C ASN A 174 45.41 -13.44 13.49
N SER A 175 45.05 -14.50 14.21
CA SER A 175 45.92 -15.17 15.17
C SER A 175 46.97 -15.99 14.43
N ALA A 176 48.17 -15.44 14.24
CA ALA A 176 49.35 -16.20 13.84
C ALA A 176 50.07 -16.79 15.08
N PRO A 177 50.58 -18.04 15.03
CA PRO A 177 51.16 -18.70 16.18
C PRO A 177 52.59 -18.18 16.44
N ARG A 178 52.87 -17.89 17.70
CA ARG A 178 54.19 -17.45 18.19
C ARG A 178 55.11 -18.67 18.26
N GLY A 179 56.05 -18.77 17.32
CA GLY A 179 57.14 -19.73 17.38
C GLY A 179 58.08 -19.40 18.55
N GLU A 180 58.26 -20.37 19.45
CA GLU A 180 59.29 -20.39 20.47
C GLU A 180 60.67 -20.62 19.83
N LYS A 181 61.67 -19.91 20.34
CA LYS A 181 63.09 -20.25 20.25
C LYS A 181 63.61 -20.40 21.66
#